data_AF-A0A925GIS2-F1
#
_entry.id   AF-A0A925GIS2-F1
#
_cell.length_a   1.000
_cell.length_b   1.000
_cell.length_c   1.000
_cell.angle_alpha   90.00
_cell.angle_beta   90.00
_cell.angle_gamma   90.00
#
_symmetry.space_group_name_H-M   'P 1'
#
loop_
_entity.id
_entity.type
_entity.pdbx_description
1 polymer ?
#
loop_
_entity_poly.entity_id
_entity_poly.type
_entity_poly.pdbx_seq_one_letter_code
_entity_poly.pdbx_strand_id
1 'polypeptide(L)'
;SSDQTNFNLNYIQVPILASLTAGPVSIQAGPYVSYLVSAKIKNVRVDNNGVPVNSGSTTGTELNREDFSTIDYGLAGGLALDVKGFQLGVRYNLGLREIGQGQAASFVASGAKNSVAQLYIALGL
;
A
#
# COMPACT_ATOMS: atom_id res chain seq x y z
N SER A 1 -28.83 -3.08 14.61
CA SER A 1 -27.69 -3.73 13.94
C SER A 1 -26.79 -2.67 13.36
N SER A 2 -25.49 -2.74 13.65
CA SER A 2 -24.48 -1.85 13.05
C SER A 2 -23.69 -2.67 12.03
N ASP A 3 -23.85 -2.37 10.76
CA ASP A 3 -23.08 -3.02 9.70
C ASP A 3 -21.68 -2.42 9.65
N GLN A 4 -20.65 -3.27 9.78
CA GLN A 4 -19.25 -2.89 9.55
C GLN A 4 -18.79 -3.50 8.22
N THR A 5 -18.53 -2.66 7.22
CA THR A 5 -18.00 -3.08 5.93
C THR A 5 -16.48 -2.91 5.91
N ASN A 6 -15.74 -4.03 5.95
CA ASN A 6 -14.29 -4.03 5.82
C ASN A 6 -13.88 -4.27 4.36
N PHE A 7 -13.17 -3.30 3.77
CA PHE A 7 -12.65 -3.37 2.41
C PHE A 7 -11.18 -3.81 2.42
N ASN A 8 -10.87 -4.97 1.85
CA ASN A 8 -9.47 -5.40 1.65
C ASN A 8 -9.05 -5.13 0.21
N LEU A 9 -8.20 -4.13 0.01
CA LEU A 9 -7.65 -3.76 -1.29
C LEU A 9 -6.22 -4.33 -1.43
N ASN A 10 -5.96 -5.06 -2.51
CA ASN A 10 -4.66 -5.66 -2.82
C ASN A 10 -4.04 -4.92 -4.01
N TYR A 11 -2.92 -4.24 -3.78
CA TYR A 11 -2.18 -3.52 -4.81
C TYR A 11 -0.86 -4.23 -5.13
N ILE A 12 -0.47 -4.26 -6.40
CA ILE A 12 0.91 -4.55 -6.81
C ILE A 12 1.64 -3.22 -6.94
N GLN A 13 2.74 -3.04 -6.21
CA GLN A 13 3.59 -1.85 -6.28
C GLN A 13 4.87 -2.17 -7.07
N VAL A 14 5.23 -1.26 -7.97
CA VAL A 14 6.47 -1.28 -8.75
C VAL A 14 7.25 0.00 -8.47
N PRO A 15 8.30 -0.06 -7.62
CA PRO A 15 9.19 1.07 -7.36
C PRO A 15 10.37 1.11 -8.35
N ILE A 16 10.78 2.30 -8.76
CA ILE A 16 12.03 2.53 -9.52
C ILE A 16 12.91 3.42 -8.64
N LEU A 17 13.96 2.86 -8.04
CA LEU A 17 14.78 3.54 -7.04
C LEU A 17 16.22 3.70 -7.52
N ALA A 18 16.75 4.91 -7.39
CA ALA A 18 18.19 5.11 -7.38
C ALA A 18 18.73 4.64 -6.03
N SER A 19 19.87 3.93 -6.05
CA SER A 19 20.54 3.43 -4.84
C SER A 19 21.96 3.96 -4.78
N LEU A 20 22.32 4.58 -3.66
CA LEU A 20 23.69 4.98 -3.34
C LEU A 20 24.17 4.12 -2.19
N THR A 21 25.15 3.26 -2.45
CA THR A 21 25.70 2.32 -1.49
C THR A 21 27.07 2.79 -1.00
N ALA A 22 27.22 2.87 0.32
CA ALA A 22 28.46 3.22 0.99
C ALA A 22 28.74 2.18 2.09
N GLY A 23 29.67 1.26 1.80
CA GLY A 23 29.96 0.14 2.69
C GLY A 23 28.72 -0.76 2.85
N PRO A 24 28.31 -1.10 4.09
CA PRO A 24 27.14 -1.94 4.33
C PRO A 24 25.81 -1.16 4.26
N VAL A 25 25.82 0.15 4.00
CA VAL A 25 24.61 0.98 4.02
C VAL A 25 24.24 1.41 2.61
N SER A 26 22.97 1.27 2.26
CA SER A 26 22.40 1.73 0.98
C SER A 26 21.28 2.73 1.23
N ILE A 27 21.36 3.89 0.60
CA ILE A 27 20.30 4.90 0.58
C ILE A 27 19.54 4.77 -0.74
N GLN A 28 18.21 4.65 -0.66
CA GLN A 28 17.34 4.45 -1.82
C GLN A 28 16.33 5.58 -1.93
N ALA A 29 16.10 6.09 -3.14
CA ALA A 29 15.04 7.05 -3.40
C ALA A 29 14.55 6.98 -4.85
N GLY A 30 13.25 7.20 -5.07
CA GLY A 30 12.69 7.28 -6.41
C GLY A 30 11.17 7.17 -6.46
N PRO A 31 10.58 7.26 -7.65
CA PRO A 31 9.14 7.11 -7.82
C PRO A 31 8.68 5.66 -7.65
N TYR A 32 7.40 5.51 -7.27
CA TYR A 32 6.69 4.24 -7.38
C TYR A 32 5.34 4.43 -8.06
N VAL A 33 4.86 3.36 -8.68
CA VAL A 33 3.48 3.22 -9.15
C VAL A 33 2.88 1.93 -8.57
N SER A 34 1.61 1.94 -8.21
CA SER A 34 0.89 0.78 -7.72
C SER A 34 -0.42 0.60 -8.46
N TYR A 35 -0.77 -0.66 -8.76
CA TYR A 35 -2.00 -1.03 -9.46
C TYR A 35 -2.90 -1.94 -8.60
N LEU A 36 -4.18 -1.61 -8.49
CA LEU A 36 -5.17 -2.40 -7.74
C LEU A 36 -5.50 -3.69 -8.49
N VAL A 37 -5.06 -4.82 -7.97
CA VAL A 37 -5.28 -6.13 -8.59
C VAL A 37 -6.59 -6.76 -8.10
N SER A 38 -6.93 -6.62 -6.83
CA SER A 38 -8.12 -7.26 -6.25
C SER A 38 -8.66 -6.49 -5.05
N ALA A 39 -9.96 -6.17 -5.08
CA ALA A 39 -10.72 -5.70 -3.93
C ALA A 39 -11.60 -6.86 -3.43
N LYS A 40 -11.34 -7.35 -2.22
CA LYS A 40 -12.19 -8.35 -1.56
C LYS A 40 -13.02 -7.67 -0.48
N ILE A 41 -14.34 -7.70 -0.61
CA ILE A 41 -15.26 -7.28 0.46
C ILE A 41 -15.50 -8.48 1.36
N LYS A 42 -15.20 -8.35 2.65
CA LYS A 42 -15.64 -9.31 3.67
C LYS A 42 -16.85 -8.70 4.39
N ASN A 43 -18.04 -9.18 4.05
CA ASN A 43 -19.25 -8.86 4.80
C ASN A 43 -19.24 -9.68 6.10
N VAL A 44 -18.87 -9.05 7.22
CA VAL A 44 -18.98 -9.67 8.55
C VAL A 44 -20.32 -9.28 9.14
N ARG A 45 -21.25 -10.23 9.26
CA ARG A 45 -22.45 -10.03 10.07
C ARG A 45 -22.07 -10.31 11.52
N VAL A 46 -22.48 -9.42 12.41
CA VAL A 46 -22.31 -9.57 13.87
C VAL A 46 -23.70 -9.77 14.45
N ASP A 47 -23.89 -10.78 15.31
CA ASP A 47 -25.14 -10.98 16.01
C ASP A 47 -25.33 -9.97 17.15
N ASN A 48 -26.50 -9.99 17.80
CA ASN A 48 -26.82 -9.07 18.90
C ASN A 48 -25.97 -9.29 20.17
N ASN A 49 -25.14 -10.33 20.20
CA ASN A 49 -24.23 -10.65 21.31
C ASN A 49 -22.77 -10.25 20.99
N GLY A 50 -22.52 -9.59 19.85
CA GLY A 50 -21.20 -9.16 19.44
C GLY A 50 -20.34 -10.28 18.86
N VAL A 51 -20.92 -11.46 18.59
CA VAL A 51 -20.20 -12.59 18.03
C VAL A 51 -20.22 -12.49 16.50
N PRO A 52 -19.06 -12.57 15.81
CA PRO A 52 -19.00 -12.61 14.36
C PRO A 52 -19.66 -13.89 13.85
N VAL A 53 -20.82 -13.77 13.20
CA VAL A 53 -21.47 -14.89 12.51
C VAL A 53 -20.87 -14.95 11.11
N ASN A 54 -20.00 -15.94 10.88
CA ASN A 54 -19.45 -16.23 9.55
C ASN A 54 -20.60 -16.58 8.59
N SER A 55 -21.19 -15.58 7.93
CA SER A 55 -21.98 -15.80 6.72
C SER A 55 -21.00 -16.20 5.63
N GLY A 56 -20.83 -17.51 5.47
CA GLY A 56 -20.06 -18.11 4.38
C GLY A 56 -20.59 -17.62 3.04
N SER A 57 -19.95 -16.58 2.52
CA SER A 57 -20.09 -16.15 1.14
C SER A 57 -18.67 -15.92 0.63
N THR A 58 -18.05 -17.04 0.27
CA THR A 58 -16.96 -17.08 -0.71
C THR A 58 -17.56 -16.82 -2.10
N THR A 59 -18.32 -15.73 -2.25
CA THR A 59 -18.68 -15.29 -3.59
C THR A 59 -17.52 -14.43 -4.03
N GLY A 60 -16.63 -15.03 -4.84
CA GLY A 60 -15.66 -14.33 -5.68
C GLY A 60 -16.41 -13.43 -6.65
N THR A 61 -17.04 -12.39 -6.10
CA THR A 61 -17.66 -11.33 -6.85
C THR A 61 -16.49 -10.46 -7.25
N GLU A 62 -16.05 -10.62 -8.49
CA GLU A 62 -15.25 -9.63 -9.20
C GLU A 62 -16.05 -8.32 -9.17
N LEU A 63 -15.88 -7.58 -8.07
CA LEU A 63 -16.59 -6.33 -7.89
C LEU A 63 -15.97 -5.34 -8.88
N ASN A 64 -16.81 -4.84 -9.78
CA ASN A 64 -16.47 -3.87 -10.82
C ASN A 64 -15.38 -2.90 -10.34
N ARG A 65 -14.25 -2.93 -11.04
CA ARG A 65 -13.06 -2.07 -10.84
C ARG A 65 -13.34 -0.59 -11.14
N GLU A 66 -14.60 -0.18 -11.17
CA GLU A 66 -15.06 1.08 -11.76
C GLU A 66 -15.07 2.24 -10.75
N ASP A 67 -15.23 1.97 -9.45
CA ASP A 67 -15.26 3.01 -8.40
C ASP A 67 -13.98 3.10 -7.55
N PHE A 68 -13.05 2.13 -7.68
CA PHE A 68 -11.76 2.19 -7.01
C PHE A 68 -10.68 2.63 -8.01
N SER A 69 -10.08 3.79 -7.78
CA SER A 69 -8.93 4.25 -8.56
C SER A 69 -7.88 3.16 -8.69
N THR A 70 -7.74 2.66 -9.91
CA THR A 70 -6.96 1.47 -10.18
C THR A 70 -5.46 1.72 -10.08
N ILE A 71 -5.03 2.99 -10.08
CA ILE A 71 -3.63 3.39 -10.04
C ILE A 71 -3.38 4.32 -8.84
N ASP A 72 -2.29 4.08 -8.12
CA ASP A 72 -1.68 4.95 -7.10
C ASP A 72 -0.23 5.23 -7.50
N TYR A 73 0.30 6.39 -7.13
CA TYR A 73 1.69 6.73 -7.41
C TYR A 73 2.23 7.67 -6.34
N GLY A 74 3.55 7.67 -6.20
CA GLY A 74 4.20 8.51 -5.21
C GLY A 74 5.71 8.42 -5.25
N LEU A 75 6.32 8.89 -4.17
CA LEU A 75 7.75 8.82 -3.94
C LEU A 75 8.04 7.80 -2.85
N ALA A 76 9.14 7.10 -2.99
CA ALA A 76 9.66 6.18 -1.99
C ALA A 76 11.07 6.60 -1.61
N GLY A 77 11.37 6.52 -0.31
CA GLY A 77 12.70 6.70 0.24
C GLY A 77 13.00 5.59 1.24
N GLY A 78 14.24 5.12 1.31
CA GLY A 78 14.59 4.01 2.18
C GLY A 78 16.06 3.91 2.51
N LEU A 79 16.34 3.12 3.53
CA LEU A 79 17.68 2.74 3.96
C LEU A 79 17.75 1.22 3.99
N ALA A 80 18.89 0.68 3.60
CA ALA A 80 19.17 -0.74 3.62
C ALA A 80 20.53 -1.00 4.26
N LEU A 81 20.64 -2.12 4.96
CA LEU A 81 21.84 -2.63 5.58
C LEU A 81 22.16 -4.01 4.99
N ASP A 82 23.30 -4.11 4.33
CA ASP A 82 23.82 -5.35 3.78
C ASP A 82 24.52 -6.16 4.86
N VAL A 83 23.97 -7.35 5.13
CA VAL A 83 24.47 -8.31 6.12
C VAL A 83 24.72 -9.63 5.40
N LYS A 84 26.01 -9.93 5.14
CA LYS A 84 26.51 -11.17 4.49
C LYS A 84 25.44 -12.18 4.04
N GLY A 85 24.95 -12.02 2.81
CA GLY A 85 23.96 -12.90 2.16
C GLY A 85 22.52 -12.42 2.18
N PHE A 86 22.20 -11.36 2.93
CA PHE A 86 20.89 -10.72 2.91
C PHE A 86 21.01 -9.21 3.19
N GLN A 87 19.94 -8.47 2.91
CA GLN A 87 19.82 -7.05 3.16
C GLN A 87 18.58 -6.82 4.01
N LEU A 88 18.74 -6.06 5.09
CA LEU A 88 17.63 -5.57 5.91
C LEU A 88 17.32 -4.14 5.52
N GLY A 89 16.07 -3.80 5.27
CA GLY A 89 15.73 -2.44 4.84
C GLY A 89 14.46 -1.89 5.44
N VAL A 90 14.44 -0.56 5.53
CA VAL A 90 13.28 0.27 5.85
C VAL A 90 12.95 1.11 4.63
N ARG A 91 11.66 1.23 4.31
CA ARG A 91 11.17 2.08 3.23
C ARG A 91 9.96 2.88 3.68
N TYR A 92 9.91 4.14 3.29
CA TYR A 92 8.80 5.04 3.49
C TYR A 92 8.25 5.46 2.13
N ASN A 93 6.97 5.16 1.89
CA ASN A 93 6.25 5.53 0.68
C ASN A 93 5.35 6.71 0.98
N LEU A 94 5.49 7.79 0.21
CA LEU A 94 4.66 8.98 0.23
C LEU A 94 3.78 9.03 -1.02
N GLY A 95 2.50 8.75 -0.86
CA GLY A 95 1.51 8.85 -1.93
C GLY A 95 1.32 10.29 -2.38
N LEU A 96 1.45 10.55 -3.68
CA LEU A 96 1.20 11.87 -4.25
C LEU A 96 -0.26 12.05 -4.68
N ARG A 97 -1.01 10.97 -4.79
CA ARG A 97 -2.42 10.96 -5.17
C ARG A 97 -3.30 11.64 -4.12
N GLU A 98 -4.14 12.57 -4.58
CA GLU A 98 -5.15 13.24 -3.77
C GLU A 98 -6.44 12.41 -3.75
N ILE A 99 -7.06 12.27 -2.57
CA ILE A 99 -8.36 11.63 -2.42
C ILE A 99 -9.45 12.72 -2.60
N GLY A 100 -9.68 13.17 -3.84
CA GLY A 100 -10.69 14.19 -4.15
C GLY A 100 -10.24 15.23 -5.19
N GLN A 101 -11.18 15.76 -5.98
CA GLN A 101 -10.91 16.52 -7.21
C GLN A 101 -10.29 17.92 -6.98
N GLY A 102 -9.25 18.27 -7.75
CA GLY A 102 -9.07 19.66 -8.18
C GLY A 102 -7.64 20.20 -8.37
N GLN A 103 -7.15 20.12 -9.62
CA GLN A 103 -6.28 21.05 -10.40
C GLN A 103 -5.02 21.70 -9.80
N ALA A 104 -4.64 21.37 -8.58
CA ALA A 104 -3.52 21.95 -7.88
C ALA A 104 -2.52 20.86 -7.48
N ALA A 105 -1.56 20.60 -8.37
CA ALA A 105 -0.17 20.46 -7.96
C ALA A 105 0.36 21.71 -7.21
N SER A 106 -0.50 22.51 -6.56
CA SER A 106 -0.15 23.74 -5.88
C SER A 106 0.42 23.38 -4.53
N PHE A 107 1.72 23.09 -4.59
CA PHE A 107 2.70 23.47 -3.60
C PHE A 107 3.12 22.42 -2.55
N VAL A 108 3.06 21.13 -2.90
CA VAL A 108 3.76 19.97 -2.27
C VAL A 108 3.00 19.19 -1.18
N ALA A 109 2.19 19.79 -0.32
CA ALA A 109 1.54 19.05 0.77
C ALA A 109 0.33 19.79 1.33
N SER A 110 -0.84 19.14 1.40
CA SER A 110 -1.87 19.55 2.36
C SER A 110 -2.91 18.44 2.54
N GLY A 111 -2.82 17.72 3.66
CA GLY A 111 -4.02 17.15 4.31
C GLY A 111 -3.97 15.67 4.63
N ALA A 112 -4.15 14.80 3.64
CA ALA A 112 -4.30 13.36 3.87
C ALA A 112 -3.69 12.57 2.70
N LYS A 113 -2.35 12.46 2.69
CA LYS A 113 -1.62 11.61 1.74
C LYS A 113 -1.41 10.24 2.38
N ASN A 114 -1.71 9.17 1.64
CA ASN A 114 -1.43 7.81 2.10
C ASN A 114 0.09 7.66 2.28
N SER A 115 0.53 7.40 3.51
CA SER A 115 1.94 7.12 3.80
C SER A 115 2.09 5.75 4.44
N VAL A 116 3.03 4.96 3.93
CA VAL A 116 3.26 3.59 4.41
C VAL A 116 4.75 3.42 4.72
N ALA A 117 5.04 3.06 5.97
CA ALA A 117 6.36 2.57 6.36
C ALA A 117 6.41 1.04 6.24
N GLN A 118 7.49 0.51 5.69
CA GLN A 118 7.67 -0.91 5.42
C GLN A 118 9.05 -1.36 5.91
N LEU A 119 9.08 -2.57 6.48
CA LEU A 119 10.30 -3.31 6.78
C LEU A 119 10.41 -4.45 5.77
N TYR A 120 11.60 -4.69 5.23
CA TYR A 120 11.83 -5.78 4.30
C TYR A 120 13.16 -6.49 4.52
N ILE A 121 13.21 -7.74 4.09
CA ILE A 121 14.42 -8.54 3.97
C ILE A 121 14.57 -8.86 2.49
N ALA A 122 15.73 -8.58 1.91
CA ALA A 122 16.07 -8.98 0.55
C ALA A 122 17.21 -10.00 0.59
N LEU A 123 17.15 -11.00 -0.27
CA LEU A 123 18.22 -11.99 -0.42
C LEU A 123 19.07 -11.58 -1.60
N GLY A 124 20.35 -11.31 -1.35
CA GLY A 124 21.35 -11.14 -2.41
C GLY A 124 21.92 -12.52 -2.74
N LEU A 125 21.65 -13.01 -3.96
CA LEU A 125 22.40 -14.13 -4.54
C LEU A 125 23.70 -13.62 -5.14
#